data_AF-A0A6P0YZJ7-F1
#
_entry.id   AF-A0A6P0YZJ7-F1
#
_cell.length_a   1.000
_cell.length_b   1.000
_cell.length_c   1.000
_cell.angle_alpha   90.00
_cell.angle_beta   90.00
_cell.angle_gamma   90.00
#
_symmetry.space_group_name_H-M   'P 1'
#
loop_
_entity.id
_entity.type
_entity.pdbx_description
1 polymer ?
#
loop_
_entity_poly.entity_id
_entity_poly.type
_entity_poly.pdbx_seq_one_letter_code
_entity_poly.pdbx_strand_id
1 'polypeptide(L)'
;MLATIDDVTTIYVDPNRRRDFINQINYDGALRDFESQVYRQDGQVIWISESARMVYDSSDKFLYYEGTVRDITRYKHSQDPS
;
A
#
# COMPACT_ATOMS: atom_id res chain seq x y z
N MET A 1 8.40 9.20 8.81
CA MET A 1 7.17 9.10 9.61
C MET A 1 6.55 7.76 9.25
N LEU A 2 6.53 6.79 10.18
CA LEU A 2 5.97 5.46 9.96
C LEU A 2 4.44 5.60 10.05
N ALA A 3 3.74 5.61 8.93
CA ALA A 3 2.29 5.51 8.94
C ALA A 3 1.94 4.06 9.29
N THR A 4 1.41 3.84 10.49
CA THR A 4 0.83 2.55 10.89
C THR A 4 -0.31 2.21 9.94
N ILE A 5 -0.24 1.02 9.35
CA ILE A 5 -1.10 0.53 8.25
C ILE A 5 -2.58 0.44 8.64
N ASP A 6 -2.91 0.60 9.93
CA ASP A 6 -4.28 0.52 10.44
C ASP A 6 -5.20 1.66 9.98
N ASP A 7 -4.66 2.84 9.61
CA ASP A 7 -5.46 4.01 9.19
C ASP A 7 -5.64 4.14 7.65
N VAL A 8 -5.31 3.08 6.90
CA VAL A 8 -5.23 3.09 5.42
C VAL A 8 -6.46 2.44 4.76
N THR A 9 -7.46 2.05 5.55
CA THR A 9 -8.55 1.17 5.08
C THR A 9 -9.46 1.80 4.02
N THR A 10 -9.49 3.13 3.87
CA THR A 10 -10.44 3.84 2.99
C THR A 10 -9.81 4.90 2.09
N ILE A 11 -8.52 4.80 1.75
CA ILE A 11 -7.85 5.82 0.92
C ILE A 11 -7.75 5.45 -0.57
N TYR A 12 -8.03 4.21 -0.96
CA TYR A 12 -7.89 3.80 -2.37
C TYR A 12 -8.96 4.44 -3.27
N VAL A 13 -8.54 4.93 -4.44
CA VAL A 13 -9.46 5.45 -5.46
C VAL A 13 -10.28 4.32 -6.08
N ASP A 14 -9.63 3.20 -6.40
CA ASP A 14 -10.33 1.96 -6.78
C ASP A 14 -10.56 1.09 -5.53
N PRO A 15 -11.83 0.85 -5.14
CA PRO A 15 -12.17 0.07 -3.95
C PRO A 15 -11.70 -1.39 -4.02
N ASN A 16 -11.44 -1.94 -5.22
CA ASN A 16 -10.92 -3.30 -5.35
C ASN A 16 -9.44 -3.40 -4.97
N ARG A 17 -8.66 -2.31 -5.06
CA ARG A 17 -7.23 -2.33 -4.74
C ARG A 17 -6.97 -2.75 -3.30
N ARG A 18 -7.82 -2.36 -2.36
CA ARG A 18 -7.72 -2.85 -0.97
C ARG A 18 -7.88 -4.36 -0.89
N ARG A 19 -8.81 -4.93 -1.65
CA ARG A 19 -9.04 -6.38 -1.67
C ARG A 19 -7.88 -7.10 -2.33
N ASP A 20 -7.32 -6.58 -3.42
CA ASP A 20 -6.13 -7.14 -4.06
C ASP A 20 -4.94 -7.15 -3.11
N PHE A 21 -4.71 -6.03 -2.41
CA PHE A 21 -3.66 -5.90 -1.40
C PHE A 21 -3.80 -6.98 -0.32
N ILE A 22 -5.00 -7.11 0.26
CA ILE A 22 -5.27 -8.09 1.33
C ILE A 22 -5.07 -9.52 0.82
N ASN A 23 -5.60 -9.83 -0.37
CA ASN A 23 -5.48 -11.17 -0.95
C ASN A 23 -4.01 -11.52 -1.19
N GLN A 24 -3.24 -10.60 -1.75
CA GLN A 24 -1.83 -10.83 -2.06
C GLN A 24 -0.98 -10.98 -0.80
N ILE A 25 -1.13 -10.09 0.18
CA ILE A 25 -0.33 -10.18 1.41
C ILE A 25 -0.66 -11.42 2.24
N ASN A 26 -1.92 -11.87 2.24
CA ASN A 26 -2.31 -13.11 2.91
C ASN A 26 -1.82 -14.36 2.19
N TYR A 27 -1.70 -14.31 0.85
CA TYR A 27 -1.22 -15.44 0.06
C TYR A 27 0.31 -15.57 0.10
N ASP A 28 1.02 -14.47 -0.11
CA ASP A 28 2.49 -14.44 -0.22
C ASP A 28 3.20 -14.14 1.11
N GLY A 29 2.47 -13.69 2.15
CA GLY A 29 3.04 -13.17 3.40
C GLY A 29 3.70 -11.80 3.28
N ALA A 30 3.85 -11.28 2.05
CA ALA A 30 4.41 -9.98 1.73
C ALA A 30 3.94 -9.48 0.36
N LEU A 31 4.01 -8.17 0.15
CA LEU A 31 3.88 -7.51 -1.14
C LEU A 31 5.03 -6.53 -1.35
N ARG A 32 5.42 -6.34 -2.61
CA ARG A 32 6.46 -5.40 -3.02
C ARG A 32 5.98 -4.59 -4.19
N ASP A 33 6.33 -3.30 -4.16
CA ASP A 33 6.05 -2.33 -5.20
C ASP A 33 4.59 -2.36 -5.72
N PHE A 34 3.63 -2.56 -4.82
CA PHE A 34 2.21 -2.57 -5.15
C PHE A 34 1.75 -1.15 -5.42
N GLU A 35 1.46 -0.84 -6.68
CA GLU A 35 1.13 0.52 -7.09
C GLU A 35 -0.37 0.77 -7.08
N SER A 36 -0.81 1.87 -6.50
CA SER A 36 -2.23 2.24 -6.51
C SER A 36 -2.44 3.75 -6.46
N GLN A 37 -3.61 4.19 -6.87
CA GLN A 37 -4.05 5.56 -6.66
C GLN A 37 -4.77 5.67 -5.33
N VAL A 38 -4.41 6.68 -4.56
CA VAL A 38 -5.03 6.97 -3.26
C VAL A 38 -5.40 8.44 -3.14
N TYR A 39 -6.40 8.73 -2.32
CA TYR A 39 -6.73 10.08 -1.86
C TYR A 39 -5.78 10.48 -0.72
N ARG A 40 -5.05 11.59 -0.91
CA ARG A 40 -4.38 12.27 0.20
C ARG A 40 -5.40 12.95 1.11
N GLN A 41 -4.95 13.34 2.30
CA GLN A 41 -5.75 14.09 3.27
C GLN A 41 -6.29 15.43 2.72
N ASP A 42 -5.61 16.02 1.73
CA ASP A 42 -6.06 17.25 1.04
C ASP A 42 -7.06 16.97 -0.11
N GLY A 43 -7.45 15.71 -0.32
CA GLY A 43 -8.36 15.28 -1.38
C GLY A 43 -7.70 15.06 -2.74
N GLN A 44 -6.39 15.32 -2.89
CA GLN A 44 -5.69 15.05 -4.14
C GLN A 44 -5.49 13.56 -4.37
N VAL A 45 -5.63 13.14 -5.63
CA VAL A 45 -5.27 11.78 -6.06
C VAL A 45 -3.78 11.72 -6.36
N ILE A 46 -3.07 10.82 -5.68
CA ILE A 46 -1.66 10.55 -5.92
C ILE A 46 -1.44 9.09 -6.28
N TRP A 47 -0.36 8.81 -6.99
CA TRP A 47 0.13 7.44 -7.15
C TRP A 47 1.08 7.10 -6.01
N ILE A 48 0.86 5.96 -5.40
CA ILE A 48 1.76 5.39 -4.40
C ILE A 48 2.27 4.02 -4.84
N SER A 49 3.45 3.66 -4.33
CA SER A 49 4.01 2.32 -4.36
C SER A 49 4.16 1.83 -2.92
N GLU A 50 3.52 0.71 -2.60
CA GLU A 50 3.48 0.14 -1.27
C GLU A 50 4.29 -1.15 -1.22
N SER A 51 5.01 -1.38 -0.13
CA SER A 51 5.65 -2.66 0.15
C SER A 51 5.41 -2.98 1.60
N ALA A 52 4.90 -4.17 1.89
CA ALA A 52 4.57 -4.58 3.24
C ALA A 52 4.75 -6.08 3.42
N ARG A 53 4.89 -6.51 4.67
CA ARG A 53 4.99 -7.91 5.05
C ARG A 53 4.25 -8.17 6.36
N MET A 54 3.80 -9.40 6.53
CA MET A 54 3.24 -9.87 7.79
C MET A 54 4.38 -10.13 8.77
N VAL A 55 4.24 -9.59 9.99
CA VAL A 55 5.16 -9.85 11.10
C VAL A 55 4.47 -10.78 12.07
N TYR A 56 5.17 -11.84 12.46
CA TYR A 56 4.69 -12.87 13.38
C TYR A 56 5.56 -12.90 14.64
N ASP A 57 5.01 -13.38 15.75
CA ASP A 57 5.80 -13.69 16.94
C ASP A 57 6.56 -15.03 16.79
N SER A 58 7.29 -15.43 17.82
CA SER A 58 8.02 -16.70 17.87
C SER A 58 7.11 -17.95 17.88
N SER A 59 5.81 -17.78 17.97
CA SER A 59 4.80 -18.84 18.00
C SER A 59 3.94 -18.84 16.72
N ASP A 60 4.42 -18.20 15.65
CA ASP A 60 3.72 -18.01 14.36
C ASP A 60 2.37 -17.29 14.47
N LYS A 61 2.16 -16.51 15.54
CA LYS A 61 0.97 -15.68 15.67
C LYS A 61 1.18 -14.35 14.95
N PHE A 62 0.24 -13.99 14.07
CA PHE A 62 0.23 -12.69 13.41
C PHE A 62 0.19 -11.55 14.44
N LEU A 63 1.11 -10.60 14.29
CA LEU A 63 1.19 -9.40 15.13
C LEU A 63 0.64 -8.17 14.40
N TYR A 64 1.23 -7.83 13.26
CA TYR A 64 0.87 -6.65 12.46
C TYR A 64 1.50 -6.71 11.07
N TYR A 65 1.12 -5.78 10.21
CA TYR A 65 1.80 -5.51 8.95
C TYR A 65 2.89 -4.45 9.15
N GLU A 66 4.08 -4.70 8.61
CA GLU A 66 5.16 -3.72 8.55
C GLU A 66 5.43 -3.38 7.09
N GLY A 67 5.54 -2.09 6.76
CA GLY A 67 5.76 -1.68 5.37
C GLY A 67 6.13 -0.22 5.19
N THR A 68 6.36 0.14 3.94
CA THR A 68 6.65 1.50 3.49
C THR A 68 5.74 1.88 2.33
N VAL A 69 5.36 3.15 2.29
CA VAL A 69 4.62 3.77 1.20
C VAL A 69 5.49 4.85 0.58
N ARG A 70 5.61 4.87 -0.75
CA ARG A 70 6.33 5.89 -1.52
C ARG A 70 5.37 6.59 -2.47
N ASP A 71 5.39 7.91 -2.49
CA ASP A 71 4.69 8.70 -3.51
C ASP A 71 5.47 8.58 -4.83
N ILE A 72 4.84 8.00 -5.85
CA ILE A 72 5.41 7.80 -7.19
C ILE A 72 4.74 8.66 -8.26
N THR A 73 3.93 9.65 -7.85
CA THR A 73 3.16 10.51 -8.76
C THR A 73 4.05 11.16 -9.81
N ARG A 74 5.22 11.67 -9.40
CA ARG A 74 6.19 12.29 -10.32
C ARG A 74 6.73 11.29 -11.35
N TYR A 75 6.98 10.04 -10.96
CA TYR A 75 7.49 9.02 -11.86
C TYR A 75 6.45 8.61 -12.90
N LYS A 76 5.19 8.49 -12.51
CA LYS A 76 4.07 8.19 -13.44
C LYS A 76 3.88 9.29 -14.48
N HIS A 77 3.89 10.57 -14.06
CA HIS A 77 3.76 11.68 -15.01
C HIS A 77 4.95 11.81 -15.98
N SER A 78 6.15 11.36 -15.60
CA SER A 78 7.28 11.32 -16.51
C SER A 78 7.25 10.17 -17.52
N GLN A 79 6.41 9.16 -17.31
CA GLN A 79 6.28 7.99 -18.19
C GLN A 79 5.13 8.09 -19.22
N ASP A 80 4.30 9.13 -19.15
CA ASP A 80 3.39 9.51 -20.24
C ASP A 80 4.08 10.60 -21.10
N PRO A 81 4.91 10.24 -22.09
CA PRO A 81 5.25 11.18 -23.14
C PRO A 81 3.96 11.46 -23.93
N SER A 82 3.64 12.75 -24.06
CA SER A 82 2.58 13.25 -24.93
C SER A 82 2.68 12.71 -26.36
#